data_AF-A0A9D8N0A1-F1
#
_entry.id   AF-A0A9D8N0A1-F1
#
_cell.length_a   1.000
_cell.length_b   1.000
_cell.length_c   1.000
_cell.angle_alpha   90.00
_cell.angle_beta   90.00
_cell.angle_gamma   90.00
#
_symmetry.space_group_name_H-M   'P 1'
#
loop_
_entity.id
_entity.type
_entity.pdbx_description
1 polymer ?
#
loop_
_entity_poly.entity_id
_entity_poly.type
_entity_poly.pdbx_seq_one_letter_code
_entity_poly.pdbx_strand_id
1 'polypeptide(L)'
;MEAVKNLTIENKGITGRYCEKIAQRFLIGIAETNPAVLSIFKDRDVKPYRDLLAWQGEFAGKYLTSAYYVYKQTNNAQLRSYALDFIEKLLAYQSEDGYLGCYSEETRFTGALPQTPQNIPWTWDCWAHYHISFSLILWYNETGNVKYLSAAEKIADLLTATFYNGKKTIVSTGNAQMNLAVYHSFALLYNLTKKEKYLDFALETEKDMSSDGAGDWLNFALNEKDFYTCPCPRWESLHVIMGFFEMYKATGDEKYRKALINTAKSILSTDVHNTGGFSTKEQAIGNPYVNGVIETCCVVAFNALAVYAYMLSGDISLVDFLERSHYNATLGSISPSGAWSTYDTPMEGEKYANFHFNDFQSRPGSPMLNCCSVNFGRGAAQISDWAVVLKGDGIYLNAFEKAVYRFDENELSVDGNYPCENKVRIRFSGRADKKLFVRIPSWSKNTLCNVDGVKTAVNAGEYAEFPAGREISLEFDYTPRFEKGGDLYKDKYSVYIGNILLAYDLTDNASFAENNGGSGFTAEERLSEMKLPELSFDDFKNCNKKADNDTLVITLKNGVKLVDFCHAGMTGGLYKTWLDIA
;
A
#
# COMPACT_ATOMS: atom_id res chain seq x y z
N MET A 1 -11.20 -16.11 2.09
CA MET A 1 -11.55 -15.39 0.85
C MET A 1 -10.50 -15.72 -0.19
N GLU A 2 -10.86 -15.60 -1.47
CA GLU A 2 -9.98 -15.87 -2.59
C GLU A 2 -9.99 -14.68 -3.55
N ALA A 3 -8.84 -14.36 -4.13
CA ALA A 3 -8.75 -13.38 -5.20
C ALA A 3 -9.48 -13.88 -6.46
N VAL A 4 -10.14 -12.97 -7.16
CA VAL A 4 -10.83 -13.27 -8.41
C VAL A 4 -9.78 -13.48 -9.52
N LYS A 5 -9.80 -14.65 -10.16
CA LYS A 5 -8.96 -14.93 -11.33
C LYS A 5 -9.50 -14.22 -12.56
N ASN A 6 -8.61 -13.80 -13.48
CA ASN A 6 -8.97 -13.12 -14.72
C ASN A 6 -9.82 -11.85 -14.54
N LEU A 7 -9.71 -11.19 -13.39
CA LEU A 7 -10.44 -9.95 -13.10
C LEU A 7 -9.95 -8.83 -14.02
N THR A 8 -10.89 -8.23 -14.72
CA THR A 8 -10.73 -6.97 -15.45
C THR A 8 -11.54 -5.88 -14.75
N ILE A 9 -10.94 -4.71 -14.56
CA ILE A 9 -11.56 -3.58 -13.88
C ILE A 9 -11.58 -2.39 -14.82
N GLU A 10 -12.74 -1.78 -15.02
CA GLU A 10 -12.87 -0.44 -15.59
C GLU A 10 -13.25 0.52 -14.48
N ASN A 11 -12.25 1.07 -13.78
CA ASN A 11 -12.48 2.00 -12.70
C ASN A 11 -12.56 3.44 -13.24
N LYS A 12 -13.72 4.07 -13.07
CA LYS A 12 -13.99 5.48 -13.42
C LYS A 12 -14.24 6.34 -12.17
N GLY A 13 -13.94 5.83 -10.99
CA GLY A 13 -13.89 6.58 -9.73
C GLY A 13 -12.59 7.34 -9.57
N ILE A 14 -12.39 7.88 -8.37
CA ILE A 14 -11.22 8.68 -8.01
C ILE A 14 -9.93 7.87 -8.20
N THR A 15 -9.93 6.60 -7.80
CA THR A 15 -8.75 5.73 -7.91
C THR A 15 -8.37 5.48 -9.35
N GLY A 16 -9.34 5.17 -10.22
CA GLY A 16 -9.09 4.98 -11.65
C GLY A 16 -8.48 6.21 -12.30
N ARG A 17 -8.98 7.41 -11.97
CA ARG A 17 -8.43 8.68 -12.47
C ARG A 17 -7.01 8.94 -11.99
N TYR A 18 -6.71 8.69 -10.71
CA TYR A 18 -5.33 8.76 -10.22
C TYR A 18 -4.44 7.76 -10.94
N CYS A 19 -4.86 6.51 -11.09
CA CYS A 19 -4.09 5.47 -11.78
C CYS A 19 -3.75 5.87 -13.23
N GLU A 20 -4.69 6.46 -13.98
CA GLU A 20 -4.41 6.99 -15.33
C GLU A 20 -3.36 8.11 -15.32
N LYS A 21 -3.48 9.06 -14.38
CA LYS A 21 -2.49 10.13 -14.23
C LYS A 21 -1.11 9.58 -13.89
N ILE A 22 -1.02 8.62 -12.97
CA ILE A 22 0.22 7.96 -12.56
C ILE A 22 0.86 7.20 -13.74
N ALA A 23 0.04 6.46 -14.50
CA ALA A 23 0.49 5.79 -15.71
C ALA A 23 1.16 6.78 -16.67
N GLN A 24 0.49 7.90 -16.96
CA GLN A 24 0.93 8.87 -17.96
C GLN A 24 2.06 9.79 -17.51
N ARG A 25 2.12 10.14 -16.22
CA ARG A 25 3.01 11.18 -15.70
C ARG A 25 4.25 10.64 -14.98
N PHE A 26 4.27 9.36 -14.65
CA PHE A 26 5.38 8.77 -13.92
C PHE A 26 5.81 7.39 -14.45
N LEU A 27 4.89 6.45 -14.65
CA LEU A 27 5.26 5.06 -14.97
C LEU A 27 5.67 4.84 -16.43
N ILE A 28 4.96 5.45 -17.38
CA ILE A 28 5.37 5.49 -18.78
C ILE A 28 6.49 6.53 -18.90
N GLY A 29 7.66 6.11 -19.39
CA GLY A 29 8.82 6.98 -19.52
C GLY A 29 9.84 6.89 -18.37
N ILE A 30 9.65 5.99 -17.39
CA ILE A 30 10.52 5.94 -16.20
C ILE A 30 11.99 5.71 -16.56
N ALA A 31 12.29 4.88 -17.56
CA ALA A 31 13.66 4.58 -17.97
C ALA A 31 14.30 5.73 -18.77
N GLU A 32 13.50 6.61 -19.38
CA GLU A 32 13.96 7.81 -20.06
C GLU A 32 14.27 8.93 -19.06
N THR A 33 13.43 9.10 -18.04
CA THR A 33 13.67 10.09 -16.97
C THR A 33 14.72 9.62 -15.96
N ASN A 34 14.79 8.32 -15.70
CA ASN A 34 15.69 7.70 -14.73
C ASN A 34 16.43 6.49 -15.34
N PRO A 35 17.31 6.68 -16.34
CA PRO A 35 18.01 5.57 -17.02
C PRO A 35 18.84 4.66 -16.11
N ALA A 36 19.24 5.10 -14.92
CA ALA A 36 19.89 4.25 -13.93
C ALA A 36 18.97 3.18 -13.32
N VAL A 37 17.64 3.23 -13.54
CA VAL A 37 16.73 2.14 -13.15
C VAL A 37 17.05 0.83 -13.88
N LEU A 38 17.64 0.89 -15.09
CA LEU A 38 18.05 -0.28 -15.89
C LEU A 38 19.56 -0.35 -16.07
N SER A 39 20.24 0.78 -16.30
CA SER A 39 21.67 0.75 -16.66
C SER A 39 22.58 0.18 -15.55
N ILE A 40 22.20 0.30 -14.28
CA ILE A 40 22.96 -0.28 -13.15
C ILE A 40 23.07 -1.81 -13.21
N PHE A 41 22.14 -2.49 -13.89
CA PHE A 41 22.20 -3.94 -14.10
C PHE A 41 23.15 -4.30 -15.23
N LYS A 42 23.22 -3.44 -16.26
CA LYS A 42 24.08 -3.59 -17.43
C LYS A 42 25.55 -3.39 -17.10
N ASP A 43 25.87 -2.41 -16.26
CA ASP A 43 27.23 -1.96 -16.00
C ASP A 43 27.77 -2.29 -14.60
N ARG A 44 27.11 -3.20 -13.87
CA ARG A 44 27.50 -3.62 -12.51
C ARG A 44 28.96 -4.12 -12.37
N ASP A 45 29.53 -4.65 -13.45
CA ASP A 45 30.90 -5.18 -13.52
C ASP A 45 31.88 -4.20 -14.20
N VAL A 46 31.41 -3.02 -14.63
CA VAL A 46 32.22 -2.01 -15.33
C VAL A 46 32.88 -1.07 -14.32
N LYS A 47 34.20 -0.89 -14.46
CA LYS A 47 35.00 0.03 -13.63
C LYS A 47 35.21 1.39 -14.33
N PRO A 48 35.25 2.51 -13.58
CA PRO A 48 35.03 2.62 -12.14
C PRO A 48 33.57 2.33 -11.78
N TYR A 49 33.36 1.66 -10.64
CA TYR A 49 32.02 1.30 -10.19
C TYR A 49 31.18 2.55 -9.86
N ARG A 50 29.86 2.45 -10.09
CA ARG A 50 28.90 3.50 -9.73
C ARG A 50 28.85 3.72 -8.23
N ASP A 51 28.54 4.95 -7.83
CA ASP A 51 28.17 5.25 -6.44
C ASP A 51 26.74 4.77 -6.13
N LEU A 52 26.60 3.51 -5.75
CA LEU A 52 25.31 2.88 -5.48
C LEU A 52 24.88 3.01 -4.01
N LEU A 53 23.58 3.18 -3.78
CA LEU A 53 22.97 2.88 -2.49
C LEU A 53 22.92 1.37 -2.25
N ALA A 54 22.87 0.98 -0.98
CA ALA A 54 22.70 -0.40 -0.55
C ALA A 54 21.38 -1.05 -1.01
N TRP A 55 20.44 -0.28 -1.55
CA TRP A 55 19.12 -0.76 -2.02
C TRP A 55 18.81 -0.42 -3.46
N GLN A 56 19.76 0.12 -4.24
CA GLN A 56 19.50 0.62 -5.60
C GLN A 56 18.83 -0.42 -6.51
N GLY A 57 19.13 -1.70 -6.34
CA GLY A 57 18.58 -2.80 -7.14
C GLY A 57 17.08 -3.05 -6.96
N GLU A 58 16.45 -2.53 -5.90
CA GLU A 58 15.02 -2.79 -5.64
C GLU A 58 14.10 -2.10 -6.66
N PHE A 59 14.56 -0.98 -7.24
CA PHE A 59 13.67 -0.02 -7.91
C PHE A 59 13.01 -0.61 -9.16
N ALA A 60 13.72 -1.46 -9.92
CA ALA A 60 13.16 -2.10 -11.11
C ALA A 60 11.99 -3.04 -10.77
N GLY A 61 12.13 -3.87 -9.74
CA GLY A 61 11.07 -4.78 -9.31
C GLY A 61 9.87 -4.06 -8.68
N LYS A 62 10.11 -3.03 -7.86
CA LYS A 62 9.04 -2.18 -7.30
C LYS A 62 8.29 -1.43 -8.41
N TYR A 63 9.01 -0.87 -9.38
CA TYR A 63 8.41 -0.23 -10.55
C TYR A 63 7.48 -1.18 -11.30
N LEU A 64 7.96 -2.38 -11.63
CA LEU A 64 7.16 -3.38 -12.35
C LEU A 64 5.93 -3.84 -11.57
N THR A 65 6.04 -3.89 -10.23
CA THR A 65 4.90 -4.15 -9.35
C THR A 65 3.87 -3.01 -9.43
N SER A 66 4.31 -1.75 -9.34
CA SER A 66 3.43 -0.58 -9.50
C SER A 66 2.77 -0.54 -10.88
N ALA A 67 3.53 -0.82 -11.95
CA ALA A 67 3.01 -0.86 -13.30
C ALA A 67 1.95 -1.95 -13.48
N TYR A 68 2.15 -3.14 -12.90
CA TYR A 68 1.14 -4.21 -12.89
C TYR A 68 -0.15 -3.75 -12.24
N TYR A 69 -0.10 -3.24 -11.01
CA TYR A 69 -1.31 -2.85 -10.28
C TYR A 69 -2.04 -1.69 -10.97
N VAL A 70 -1.33 -0.65 -11.40
CA VAL A 70 -1.93 0.47 -12.15
C VAL A 70 -2.55 -0.01 -13.45
N TYR A 71 -1.91 -0.95 -14.15
CA TYR A 71 -2.50 -1.60 -15.33
C TYR A 71 -3.80 -2.34 -14.98
N LYS A 72 -3.87 -3.09 -13.87
CA LYS A 72 -5.10 -3.79 -13.44
C LYS A 72 -6.29 -2.86 -13.21
N GLN A 73 -6.07 -1.60 -12.83
CA GLN A 73 -7.12 -0.60 -12.62
C GLN A 73 -7.57 0.11 -13.90
N THR A 74 -6.67 0.23 -14.88
CA THR A 74 -6.83 1.14 -16.03
C THR A 74 -7.02 0.40 -17.35
N ASN A 75 -6.50 -0.83 -17.45
CA ASN A 75 -6.29 -1.54 -18.72
C ASN A 75 -5.51 -0.70 -19.75
N ASN A 76 -4.66 0.24 -19.30
CA ASN A 76 -3.93 1.13 -20.18
C ASN A 76 -2.91 0.35 -21.04
N ALA A 77 -3.21 0.23 -22.34
CA ALA A 77 -2.42 -0.57 -23.28
C ALA A 77 -1.00 -0.04 -23.47
N GLN A 78 -0.79 1.28 -23.39
CA GLN A 78 0.52 1.89 -23.51
C GLN A 78 1.39 1.55 -22.29
N LEU A 79 0.84 1.66 -21.09
CA LEU A 79 1.52 1.24 -19.86
C LEU A 79 1.90 -0.23 -19.92
N ARG A 80 0.97 -1.10 -20.33
CA ARG A 80 1.23 -2.52 -20.51
C ARG A 80 2.39 -2.75 -21.48
N SER A 81 2.34 -2.16 -22.66
CA SER A 81 3.40 -2.32 -23.66
C SER A 81 4.76 -1.85 -23.15
N TYR A 82 4.79 -0.70 -22.47
CA TYR A 82 6.02 -0.14 -21.92
C TYR A 82 6.61 -1.01 -20.80
N ALA A 83 5.76 -1.52 -19.90
CA ALA A 83 6.20 -2.42 -18.83
C ALA A 83 6.74 -3.74 -19.39
N LEU A 84 6.12 -4.32 -20.41
CA LEU A 84 6.63 -5.54 -21.04
C LEU A 84 7.98 -5.31 -21.74
N ASP A 85 8.15 -4.20 -22.47
CA ASP A 85 9.45 -3.82 -23.05
C ASP A 85 10.52 -3.60 -21.97
N PHE A 86 10.15 -2.97 -20.84
CA PHE A 86 11.03 -2.84 -19.69
C PHE A 86 11.47 -4.19 -19.13
N ILE A 87 10.56 -5.16 -19.01
CA ILE A 87 10.89 -6.53 -18.57
C ILE A 87 11.89 -7.17 -19.54
N GLU A 88 11.64 -7.12 -20.85
CA GLU A 88 12.58 -7.72 -21.83
C GLU A 88 13.98 -7.09 -21.74
N LYS A 89 14.07 -5.77 -21.55
CA LYS A 89 15.34 -5.07 -21.32
C LYS A 89 16.03 -5.49 -20.02
N LEU A 90 15.28 -5.63 -18.94
CA LEU A 90 15.82 -6.07 -17.65
C LEU A 90 16.33 -7.51 -17.73
N LEU A 91 15.55 -8.41 -18.35
CA LEU A 91 15.92 -9.82 -18.50
C LEU A 91 17.15 -10.03 -19.38
N ALA A 92 17.46 -9.11 -20.30
CA ALA A 92 18.70 -9.12 -21.07
C ALA A 92 19.96 -8.95 -20.19
N TYR A 93 19.82 -8.51 -18.94
CA TYR A 93 20.91 -8.37 -17.98
C TYR A 93 20.96 -9.50 -16.93
N GLN A 94 20.07 -10.50 -17.04
CA GLN A 94 20.14 -11.69 -16.20
C GLN A 94 21.34 -12.55 -16.64
N SER A 95 22.19 -12.87 -15.68
CA SER A 95 23.39 -13.68 -15.88
C SER A 95 23.03 -15.14 -16.14
N GLU A 96 23.97 -15.91 -16.70
CA GLU A 96 23.76 -17.35 -16.97
C GLU A 96 23.40 -18.14 -15.71
N ASP A 97 24.02 -17.80 -14.57
CA ASP A 97 23.75 -18.41 -13.27
C ASP A 97 22.47 -17.92 -12.58
N GLY A 98 21.74 -16.99 -13.21
CA GLY A 98 20.48 -16.44 -12.72
C GLY A 98 20.58 -15.08 -12.02
N TYR A 99 21.78 -14.52 -11.81
CA TYR A 99 21.94 -13.25 -11.08
C TYR A 99 21.35 -12.08 -11.85
N LEU A 100 20.46 -11.33 -11.19
CA LEU A 100 19.79 -10.16 -11.74
C LEU A 100 19.78 -9.04 -10.68
N GLY A 101 20.98 -8.59 -10.32
CA GLY A 101 21.21 -7.47 -9.40
C GLY A 101 22.17 -6.43 -9.98
N CYS A 102 22.50 -5.43 -9.17
CA CYS A 102 23.35 -4.29 -9.55
C CYS A 102 24.75 -4.33 -8.92
N TYR A 103 25.09 -5.38 -8.18
CA TYR A 103 26.43 -5.52 -7.58
C TYR A 103 27.35 -6.36 -8.46
N SER A 104 28.65 -6.07 -8.37
CA SER A 104 29.68 -6.81 -9.12
C SER A 104 29.75 -8.28 -8.71
N GLU A 105 30.33 -9.12 -9.56
CA GLU A 105 30.56 -10.54 -9.28
C GLU A 105 31.29 -10.78 -7.93
N GLU A 106 32.23 -9.90 -7.56
CA GLU A 106 33.00 -9.97 -6.31
C GLU A 106 32.16 -9.67 -5.05
N THR A 107 31.11 -8.84 -5.19
CA THR A 107 30.39 -8.27 -4.04
C THR A 107 28.92 -8.69 -3.94
N ARG A 108 28.38 -9.37 -4.95
CA ARG A 108 27.02 -9.89 -4.89
C ARG A 108 26.83 -10.81 -3.69
N PHE A 109 25.74 -10.61 -2.96
CA PHE A 109 25.39 -11.34 -1.73
C PHE A 109 26.45 -11.32 -0.61
N THR A 110 27.44 -10.42 -0.59
CA THR A 110 28.44 -10.36 0.49
C THR A 110 28.09 -9.37 1.59
N GLY A 111 27.15 -8.45 1.33
CA GLY A 111 26.91 -7.28 2.17
C GLY A 111 27.92 -6.14 1.93
N ALA A 112 28.84 -6.29 0.97
CA ALA A 112 29.80 -5.26 0.58
C ALA A 112 29.34 -4.47 -0.66
N LEU A 113 29.79 -3.22 -0.77
CA LEU A 113 29.62 -2.42 -1.98
C LEU A 113 30.83 -2.62 -2.92
N PRO A 114 30.65 -2.61 -4.26
CA PRO A 114 31.74 -2.75 -5.24
C PRO A 114 32.90 -1.76 -5.05
N GLN A 115 32.60 -0.54 -4.58
CA GLN A 115 33.58 0.53 -4.35
C GLN A 115 34.46 0.28 -3.12
N THR A 116 33.98 -0.54 -2.19
CA THR A 116 34.64 -0.82 -0.90
C THR A 116 34.48 -2.30 -0.54
N PRO A 117 34.99 -3.25 -1.35
CA PRO A 117 34.71 -4.68 -1.18
C PRO A 117 35.26 -5.27 0.13
N GLN A 118 36.22 -4.59 0.79
CA GLN A 118 36.73 -4.95 2.11
C GLN A 118 35.85 -4.44 3.27
N ASN A 119 34.95 -3.50 3.00
CA ASN A 119 33.99 -2.99 3.97
C ASN A 119 32.65 -3.70 3.74
N ILE A 120 31.98 -4.10 4.81
CA ILE A 120 30.69 -4.79 4.75
C ILE A 120 29.61 -3.87 5.31
N PRO A 121 29.28 -2.75 4.63
CA PRO A 121 28.33 -1.77 5.13
C PRO A 121 26.89 -2.20 4.91
N TRP A 122 26.60 -3.51 4.78
CA TRP A 122 25.32 -4.16 4.43
C TRP A 122 24.74 -3.77 3.07
N THR A 123 24.18 -4.73 2.33
CA THR A 123 23.45 -4.51 1.07
C THR A 123 22.13 -5.26 1.05
N TRP A 124 21.18 -4.79 0.25
CA TRP A 124 19.83 -5.36 0.13
C TRP A 124 19.71 -6.20 -1.15
N ASP A 125 20.73 -7.03 -1.42
CA ASP A 125 20.82 -7.78 -2.68
C ASP A 125 19.72 -8.85 -2.78
N CYS A 126 19.49 -9.64 -1.72
CA CYS A 126 18.38 -10.60 -1.68
C CYS A 126 17.02 -9.90 -1.78
N TRP A 127 16.89 -8.73 -1.18
CA TRP A 127 15.69 -7.90 -1.26
C TRP A 127 15.41 -7.37 -2.69
N ALA A 128 16.44 -6.96 -3.43
CA ALA A 128 16.30 -6.61 -4.84
C ALA A 128 15.79 -7.81 -5.66
N HIS A 129 16.39 -8.98 -5.46
CA HIS A 129 15.97 -10.23 -6.10
C HIS A 129 14.53 -10.63 -5.73
N TYR A 130 14.11 -10.40 -4.48
CA TYR A 130 12.73 -10.60 -4.04
C TYR A 130 11.75 -9.73 -4.84
N HIS A 131 11.99 -8.41 -4.93
CA HIS A 131 11.09 -7.51 -5.64
C HIS A 131 11.03 -7.80 -7.13
N ILE A 132 12.15 -8.14 -7.75
CA ILE A 132 12.20 -8.53 -9.16
C ILE A 132 11.41 -9.83 -9.35
N SER A 133 11.67 -10.86 -8.56
CA SER A 133 10.96 -12.15 -8.64
C SER A 133 9.46 -12.00 -8.45
N PHE A 134 9.03 -11.24 -7.43
CA PHE A 134 7.61 -10.97 -7.19
C PHE A 134 6.95 -10.31 -8.39
N SER A 135 7.58 -9.27 -8.96
CA SER A 135 7.05 -8.58 -10.13
C SER A 135 6.98 -9.48 -11.37
N LEU A 136 7.99 -10.31 -11.62
CA LEU A 136 8.00 -11.25 -12.73
C LEU A 136 6.88 -12.29 -12.60
N ILE A 137 6.57 -12.74 -11.38
CA ILE A 137 5.48 -13.67 -11.14
C ILE A 137 4.12 -13.01 -11.36
N LEU A 138 3.93 -11.75 -10.95
CA LEU A 138 2.71 -10.98 -11.28
C LEU A 138 2.50 -10.88 -12.79
N TRP A 139 3.54 -10.50 -13.54
CA TRP A 139 3.47 -10.39 -14.99
C TRP A 139 3.37 -11.75 -15.69
N TYR A 140 3.92 -12.82 -15.13
CA TYR A 140 3.67 -14.19 -15.61
C TYR A 140 2.19 -14.56 -15.48
N ASN A 141 1.58 -14.32 -14.31
CA ASN A 141 0.17 -14.63 -14.08
C ASN A 141 -0.76 -13.84 -15.02
N GLU A 142 -0.38 -12.61 -15.38
CA GLU A 142 -1.15 -11.77 -16.29
C GLU A 142 -0.98 -12.14 -17.78
N THR A 143 0.23 -12.53 -18.19
CA THR A 143 0.55 -12.72 -19.61
C THR A 143 0.63 -14.17 -20.05
N GLY A 144 0.81 -15.10 -19.11
CA GLY A 144 1.19 -16.49 -19.38
C GLY A 144 2.60 -16.65 -19.96
N ASN A 145 3.42 -15.59 -20.02
CA ASN A 145 4.74 -15.65 -20.63
C ASN A 145 5.73 -16.41 -19.74
N VAL A 146 5.96 -17.68 -20.06
CA VAL A 146 6.84 -18.60 -19.31
C VAL A 146 8.26 -18.07 -19.11
N LYS A 147 8.76 -17.16 -19.96
CA LYS A 147 10.07 -16.53 -19.78
C LYS A 147 10.17 -15.81 -18.42
N TYR A 148 9.09 -15.19 -17.97
CA TYR A 148 9.07 -14.41 -16.72
C TYR A 148 9.14 -15.33 -15.51
N LEU A 149 8.37 -16.42 -15.52
CA LEU A 149 8.48 -17.47 -14.51
C LEU A 149 9.87 -18.10 -14.50
N SER A 150 10.40 -18.48 -15.67
CA SER A 150 11.74 -19.07 -15.76
C SER A 150 12.84 -18.14 -15.25
N ALA A 151 12.72 -16.82 -15.46
CA ALA A 151 13.66 -15.86 -14.91
C ALA A 151 13.60 -15.78 -13.38
N ALA A 152 12.40 -15.81 -12.78
CA ALA A 152 12.23 -15.89 -11.33
C ALA A 152 12.75 -17.22 -10.76
N GLU A 153 12.54 -18.34 -11.46
CA GLU A 153 13.08 -19.65 -11.07
C GLU A 153 14.62 -19.68 -11.10
N LYS A 154 15.26 -19.02 -12.08
CA LYS A 154 16.72 -18.87 -12.12
C LYS A 154 17.26 -18.06 -10.94
N ILE A 155 16.56 -17.00 -10.54
CA ILE A 155 16.91 -16.24 -9.33
C ILE A 155 16.83 -17.15 -8.10
N ALA A 156 15.74 -17.92 -7.95
CA ALA A 156 15.57 -18.85 -6.84
C ALA A 156 16.64 -19.95 -6.83
N ASP A 157 17.02 -20.46 -8.00
CA ASP A 157 18.06 -21.48 -8.15
C ASP A 157 19.44 -20.93 -7.75
N LEU A 158 19.76 -19.68 -8.12
CA LEU A 158 20.96 -19.00 -7.66
C LEU A 158 21.00 -18.84 -6.14
N LEU A 159 19.90 -18.38 -5.54
CA LEU A 159 19.83 -18.18 -4.09
C LEU A 159 19.97 -19.51 -3.35
N THR A 160 19.34 -20.59 -3.85
CA THR A 160 19.50 -21.96 -3.34
C THR A 160 20.94 -22.46 -3.48
N ALA A 161 21.63 -22.10 -4.57
CA ALA A 161 23.03 -22.43 -4.77
C ALA A 161 23.97 -21.59 -3.87
N THR A 162 23.54 -20.43 -3.39
CA THR A 162 24.37 -19.49 -2.61
C THR A 162 24.26 -19.70 -1.11
N PHE A 163 23.05 -19.98 -0.61
CA PHE A 163 22.73 -20.00 0.81
C PHE A 163 22.39 -21.39 1.34
N TYR A 164 22.56 -21.57 2.66
CA TYR A 164 22.24 -22.81 3.41
C TYR A 164 23.02 -24.06 2.95
N ASN A 165 22.68 -25.24 3.50
CA ASN A 165 23.35 -26.51 3.20
C ASN A 165 24.90 -26.47 3.38
N GLY A 166 25.35 -25.97 4.54
CA GLY A 166 26.77 -25.81 4.86
C GLY A 166 27.44 -24.56 4.29
N LYS A 167 26.67 -23.69 3.61
CA LYS A 167 27.10 -22.37 3.13
C LYS A 167 26.64 -21.28 4.11
N LYS A 168 26.86 -20.02 3.74
CA LYS A 168 26.41 -18.86 4.51
C LYS A 168 24.88 -18.78 4.59
N THR A 169 24.36 -18.13 5.63
CA THR A 169 22.93 -17.83 5.79
C THR A 169 22.59 -16.48 5.16
N ILE A 170 21.31 -16.17 4.98
CA ILE A 170 20.91 -14.86 4.46
C ILE A 170 21.21 -13.77 5.51
N VAL A 171 20.98 -14.06 6.80
CA VAL A 171 21.24 -13.12 7.90
C VAL A 171 22.71 -12.67 7.93
N SER A 172 23.64 -13.54 7.53
CA SER A 172 25.07 -13.22 7.47
C SER A 172 25.42 -12.08 6.49
N THR A 173 24.52 -11.71 5.57
CA THR A 173 24.72 -10.57 4.66
C THR A 173 24.26 -9.23 5.25
N GLY A 174 23.76 -9.23 6.49
CA GLY A 174 23.20 -8.08 7.18
C GLY A 174 21.77 -7.75 6.76
N ASN A 175 21.11 -6.87 7.53
CA ASN A 175 19.77 -6.35 7.25
C ASN A 175 18.72 -7.45 7.01
N ALA A 176 18.58 -8.36 7.98
CA ALA A 176 17.67 -9.49 7.90
C ALA A 176 16.22 -9.09 7.58
N GLN A 177 15.73 -7.97 8.14
CA GLN A 177 14.38 -7.43 7.89
C GLN A 177 14.09 -7.08 6.42
N MET A 178 15.12 -6.89 5.58
CA MET A 178 14.99 -6.74 4.13
C MET A 178 15.32 -8.06 3.43
N ASN A 179 16.53 -8.58 3.66
CA ASN A 179 17.05 -9.69 2.85
C ASN A 179 16.29 -11.02 3.03
N LEU A 180 15.63 -11.24 4.17
CA LEU A 180 14.78 -12.44 4.38
C LEU A 180 13.45 -12.37 3.62
N ALA A 181 13.09 -11.26 2.96
CA ALA A 181 11.85 -11.14 2.19
C ALA A 181 11.73 -12.18 1.06
N VAL A 182 12.86 -12.75 0.60
CA VAL A 182 12.86 -13.86 -0.35
C VAL A 182 12.04 -15.07 0.13
N TYR A 183 11.88 -15.24 1.46
CA TYR A 183 10.96 -16.21 2.07
C TYR A 183 9.57 -16.18 1.42
N HIS A 184 8.99 -14.98 1.24
CA HIS A 184 7.70 -14.83 0.59
C HIS A 184 7.72 -15.28 -0.88
N SER A 185 8.73 -14.88 -1.66
CA SER A 185 8.82 -15.27 -3.07
C SER A 185 9.05 -16.78 -3.26
N PHE A 186 9.78 -17.44 -2.37
CA PHE A 186 9.99 -18.89 -2.44
C PHE A 186 8.73 -19.68 -2.09
N ALA A 187 8.00 -19.28 -1.04
CA ALA A 187 6.70 -19.87 -0.72
C ALA A 187 5.69 -19.67 -1.87
N LEU A 188 5.70 -18.49 -2.49
CA LEU A 188 4.87 -18.18 -3.66
C LEU A 188 5.23 -19.06 -4.87
N LEU A 189 6.53 -19.21 -5.17
CA LEU A 189 7.02 -20.10 -6.24
C LEU A 189 6.64 -21.57 -5.99
N TYR A 190 6.72 -22.06 -4.75
CA TYR A 190 6.21 -23.39 -4.42
C TYR A 190 4.71 -23.51 -4.70
N ASN A 191 3.90 -22.54 -4.27
CA ASN A 191 2.46 -22.58 -4.53
C ASN A 191 2.11 -22.59 -6.01
N LEU A 192 2.93 -21.93 -6.83
CA LEU A 192 2.75 -21.87 -8.28
C LEU A 192 3.24 -23.13 -9.01
N THR A 193 4.38 -23.69 -8.60
CA THR A 193 5.11 -24.73 -9.37
C THR A 193 5.07 -26.11 -8.74
N LYS A 194 4.79 -26.20 -7.45
CA LYS A 194 4.84 -27.42 -6.62
C LYS A 194 6.21 -28.11 -6.61
N LYS A 195 7.29 -27.38 -6.89
CA LYS A 195 8.67 -27.88 -6.79
C LYS A 195 9.14 -27.81 -5.33
N GLU A 196 9.33 -28.96 -4.70
CA GLU A 196 9.69 -29.09 -3.27
C GLU A 196 10.91 -28.26 -2.86
N LYS A 197 11.93 -28.15 -3.73
CA LYS A 197 13.13 -27.32 -3.47
C LYS A 197 12.81 -25.88 -3.03
N TYR A 198 11.69 -25.31 -3.48
CA TYR A 198 11.30 -23.96 -3.08
C TYR A 198 10.69 -23.91 -1.68
N LEU A 199 9.92 -24.94 -1.30
CA LEU A 199 9.40 -25.09 0.05
C LEU A 199 10.54 -25.37 1.04
N ASP A 200 11.47 -26.26 0.67
CA ASP A 200 12.65 -26.57 1.48
C ASP A 200 13.47 -25.31 1.78
N PHE A 201 13.74 -24.49 0.76
CA PHE A 201 14.45 -23.23 0.94
C PHE A 201 13.69 -22.25 1.85
N ALA A 202 12.37 -22.12 1.66
CA ALA A 202 11.54 -21.27 2.53
C ALA A 202 11.58 -21.72 3.99
N LEU A 203 11.55 -23.03 4.25
CA LEU A 203 11.67 -23.61 5.59
C LEU A 203 13.06 -23.39 6.21
N GLU A 204 14.14 -23.43 5.42
CA GLU A 204 15.47 -23.06 5.91
C GLU A 204 15.57 -21.55 6.22
N THR A 205 15.01 -20.70 5.35
CA THR A 205 14.95 -19.24 5.58
C THR A 205 14.10 -18.87 6.80
N GLU A 206 13.08 -19.66 7.13
CA GLU A 206 12.29 -19.46 8.35
C GLU A 206 13.13 -19.58 9.63
N LYS A 207 14.10 -20.50 9.66
CA LYS A 207 14.98 -20.70 10.84
C LYS A 207 15.85 -19.47 11.09
N ASP A 208 16.23 -18.75 10.04
CA ASP A 208 17.00 -17.51 10.12
C ASP A 208 16.24 -16.38 10.82
N MET A 209 14.89 -16.41 10.86
CA MET A 209 14.09 -15.35 11.48
C MET A 209 14.39 -15.16 12.97
N SER A 210 14.78 -16.22 13.68
CA SER A 210 15.12 -16.18 15.11
C SER A 210 16.62 -15.98 15.39
N SER A 211 17.42 -15.72 14.36
CA SER A 211 18.85 -15.46 14.52
C SER A 211 19.12 -14.05 15.08
N ASP A 212 20.30 -13.86 15.69
CA ASP A 212 20.75 -12.55 16.13
C ASP A 212 20.75 -11.55 14.95
N GLY A 213 20.13 -10.38 15.16
CA GLY A 213 19.97 -9.36 14.11
C GLY A 213 18.74 -9.54 13.21
N ALA A 214 17.90 -10.55 13.46
CA ALA A 214 16.57 -10.71 12.87
C ALA A 214 15.45 -10.44 13.89
N GLY A 215 14.19 -10.44 13.45
CA GLY A 215 13.05 -9.98 14.27
C GLY A 215 12.29 -11.05 15.04
N ASP A 216 12.60 -12.34 14.87
CA ASP A 216 11.87 -13.46 15.47
C ASP A 216 10.34 -13.39 15.22
N TRP A 217 9.94 -12.84 14.07
CA TRP A 217 8.57 -12.38 13.81
C TRP A 217 7.52 -13.47 13.97
N LEU A 218 7.84 -14.72 13.62
CA LEU A 218 6.94 -15.86 13.76
C LEU A 218 6.63 -16.16 15.23
N ASN A 219 7.65 -16.36 16.06
CA ASN A 219 7.45 -16.65 17.48
C ASN A 219 6.84 -15.45 18.21
N PHE A 220 7.24 -14.23 17.85
CA PHE A 220 6.70 -13.02 18.45
C PHE A 220 5.18 -12.91 18.27
N ALA A 221 4.71 -13.15 17.03
CA ALA A 221 3.30 -13.12 16.69
C ALA A 221 2.51 -14.29 17.31
N LEU A 222 3.12 -15.49 17.40
CA LEU A 222 2.50 -16.66 18.05
C LEU A 222 2.35 -16.51 19.56
N ASN A 223 3.20 -15.70 20.20
CA ASN A 223 3.09 -15.35 21.62
C ASN A 223 2.20 -14.12 21.86
N GLU A 224 1.48 -13.63 20.84
CA GLU A 224 0.55 -12.49 20.92
C GLU A 224 1.18 -11.22 21.51
N LYS A 225 2.49 -11.03 21.29
CA LYS A 225 3.20 -9.83 21.71
C LYS A 225 2.98 -8.70 20.70
N ASP A 226 2.95 -7.47 21.19
CA ASP A 226 2.74 -6.31 20.34
C ASP A 226 3.90 -6.08 19.39
N PHE A 227 3.62 -5.94 18.09
CA PHE A 227 4.64 -5.87 17.04
C PHE A 227 5.68 -4.77 17.27
N TYR A 228 5.31 -3.63 17.87
CA TYR A 228 6.26 -2.56 18.20
C TYR A 228 7.35 -2.96 19.22
N THR A 229 7.14 -4.04 19.96
CA THR A 229 8.13 -4.60 20.92
C THR A 229 9.05 -5.65 20.30
N CYS A 230 8.85 -6.00 19.02
CA CYS A 230 9.72 -6.88 18.26
C CYS A 230 11.11 -6.25 18.06
N PRO A 231 12.22 -7.02 18.05
CA PRO A 231 13.57 -6.50 17.81
C PRO A 231 13.76 -5.79 16.45
N CYS A 232 12.95 -6.10 15.44
CA CYS A 232 13.00 -5.49 14.11
C CYS A 232 11.59 -5.13 13.63
N PRO A 233 10.95 -4.10 14.20
CA PRO A 233 9.55 -3.75 13.95
C PRO A 233 9.39 -2.80 12.74
N ARG A 234 10.40 -2.72 11.87
CA ARG A 234 10.41 -1.88 10.67
C ARG A 234 9.50 -2.43 9.58
N TRP A 235 9.02 -1.57 8.71
CA TRP A 235 8.04 -1.95 7.68
C TRP A 235 8.57 -2.97 6.66
N GLU A 236 9.88 -3.00 6.38
CA GLU A 236 10.44 -3.95 5.41
C GLU A 236 10.20 -5.40 5.85
N SER A 237 10.21 -5.65 7.18
CA SER A 237 9.92 -6.96 7.75
C SER A 237 8.51 -7.47 7.44
N LEU A 238 7.56 -6.59 7.13
CA LEU A 238 6.21 -6.98 6.74
C LEU A 238 6.21 -7.84 5.46
N HIS A 239 7.23 -7.70 4.61
CA HIS A 239 7.40 -8.57 3.43
C HIS A 239 7.84 -9.99 3.80
N VAL A 240 8.58 -10.16 4.89
CA VAL A 240 8.88 -11.48 5.46
C VAL A 240 7.60 -12.08 6.03
N ILE A 241 6.83 -11.29 6.80
CA ILE A 241 5.58 -11.73 7.44
C ILE A 241 4.50 -12.07 6.41
N MET A 242 4.45 -11.36 5.28
CA MET A 242 3.61 -11.72 4.13
C MET A 242 3.90 -13.14 3.61
N GLY A 243 5.10 -13.68 3.82
CA GLY A 243 5.43 -15.06 3.53
C GLY A 243 4.60 -16.07 4.32
N PHE A 244 4.10 -15.73 5.51
CA PHE A 244 3.21 -16.60 6.28
C PHE A 244 1.89 -16.88 5.54
N PHE A 245 1.40 -15.95 4.73
CA PHE A 245 0.23 -16.18 3.89
C PHE A 245 0.47 -17.32 2.89
N GLU A 246 1.59 -17.25 2.17
CA GLU A 246 1.95 -18.25 1.17
C GLU A 246 2.35 -19.58 1.82
N MET A 247 2.97 -19.56 2.99
CA MET A 247 3.29 -20.77 3.74
C MET A 247 2.05 -21.48 4.31
N TYR A 248 1.04 -20.73 4.75
CA TYR A 248 -0.25 -21.32 5.10
C TYR A 248 -0.89 -22.02 3.89
N LYS A 249 -0.89 -21.37 2.71
CA LYS A 249 -1.39 -21.99 1.47
C LYS A 249 -0.59 -23.22 1.06
N ALA A 250 0.72 -23.22 1.30
CA ALA A 250 1.63 -24.29 0.94
C ALA A 250 1.47 -25.53 1.81
N THR A 251 1.26 -25.34 3.11
CA THR A 251 1.40 -26.40 4.14
C THR A 251 0.10 -26.72 4.87
N GLY A 252 -0.86 -25.78 4.91
CA GLY A 252 -2.02 -25.85 5.77
C GLY A 252 -1.73 -25.64 7.26
N ASP A 253 -0.49 -25.34 7.66
CA ASP A 253 -0.12 -25.16 9.07
C ASP A 253 -0.69 -23.85 9.62
N GLU A 254 -1.60 -24.00 10.58
CA GLU A 254 -2.34 -22.92 11.22
C GLU A 254 -1.44 -21.91 11.95
N LYS A 255 -0.20 -22.26 12.31
CA LYS A 255 0.74 -21.31 12.93
C LYS A 255 0.97 -20.08 12.06
N TYR A 256 1.05 -20.27 10.74
CA TYR A 256 1.29 -19.19 9.79
C TYR A 256 0.08 -18.25 9.69
N ARG A 257 -1.13 -18.82 9.64
CA ARG A 257 -2.37 -18.06 9.65
C ARG A 257 -2.49 -17.20 10.91
N LYS A 258 -2.24 -17.80 12.07
CA LYS A 258 -2.28 -17.11 13.37
C LYS A 258 -1.25 -15.99 13.43
N ALA A 259 0.01 -16.26 13.05
CA ALA A 259 1.07 -15.27 13.08
C ALA A 259 0.74 -14.04 12.22
N LEU A 260 0.32 -14.24 10.96
CA LEU A 260 -0.07 -13.14 10.08
C LEU A 260 -1.20 -12.28 10.66
N ILE A 261 -2.27 -12.92 11.15
CA ILE A 261 -3.44 -12.22 11.69
C ILE A 261 -3.07 -11.48 12.98
N ASN A 262 -2.27 -12.08 13.86
CA ASN A 262 -1.86 -11.47 15.12
C ASN A 262 -0.98 -10.24 14.87
N THR A 263 -0.03 -10.31 13.94
CA THR A 263 0.76 -9.14 13.54
C THR A 263 -0.13 -8.02 13.00
N ALA A 264 -1.05 -8.35 12.09
CA ALA A 264 -1.97 -7.35 11.52
C ALA A 264 -2.79 -6.65 12.61
N LYS A 265 -3.39 -7.42 13.53
CA LYS A 265 -4.19 -6.90 14.63
C LYS A 265 -3.39 -6.04 15.59
N SER A 266 -2.17 -6.44 15.93
CA SER A 266 -1.30 -5.64 16.79
C SER A 266 -1.05 -4.27 16.16
N ILE A 267 -0.55 -4.22 14.92
CA ILE A 267 -0.27 -2.94 14.22
C ILE A 267 -1.53 -2.08 14.10
N LEU A 268 -2.68 -2.67 13.75
CA LEU A 268 -3.96 -1.94 13.70
C LEU A 268 -4.30 -1.24 15.02
N SER A 269 -3.99 -1.88 16.14
CA SER A 269 -4.34 -1.38 17.47
C SER A 269 -3.31 -0.40 18.05
N THR A 270 -2.04 -0.49 17.64
CA THR A 270 -0.94 0.22 18.29
C THR A 270 -0.25 1.28 17.42
N ASP A 271 -0.39 1.23 16.09
CA ASP A 271 0.50 1.98 15.18
C ASP A 271 -0.18 2.59 13.95
N VAL A 272 -1.50 2.41 13.79
CA VAL A 272 -2.25 3.06 12.70
C VAL A 272 -2.73 4.44 13.13
N HIS A 273 -2.23 5.47 12.45
CA HIS A 273 -2.60 6.87 12.65
C HIS A 273 -4.06 7.15 12.25
N ASN A 274 -4.59 8.31 12.64
CA ASN A 274 -5.94 8.74 12.27
C ASN A 274 -6.17 8.76 10.74
N THR A 275 -5.12 9.03 9.97
CA THR A 275 -5.11 8.96 8.50
C THR A 275 -5.25 7.55 7.93
N GLY A 276 -5.25 6.49 8.76
CA GLY A 276 -5.11 5.11 8.31
C GLY A 276 -3.68 4.76 7.84
N GLY A 277 -2.72 5.64 8.11
CA GLY A 277 -1.31 5.41 7.79
C GLY A 277 -0.62 4.58 8.87
N PHE A 278 0.15 3.59 8.44
CA PHE A 278 1.26 3.01 9.19
C PHE A 278 2.52 3.54 8.52
N SER A 279 3.55 4.04 9.19
CA SER A 279 3.92 3.96 10.62
C SER A 279 4.52 5.30 11.09
N THR A 280 5.23 5.33 12.22
CA THR A 280 6.03 6.50 12.64
C THR A 280 7.52 6.22 12.48
N LYS A 281 8.24 7.06 11.71
CA LYS A 281 9.70 6.92 11.48
C LYS A 281 10.07 5.51 10.98
N GLU A 282 9.30 5.02 10.00
CA GLU A 282 9.55 3.77 9.26
C GLU A 282 9.36 2.47 10.08
N GLN A 283 8.82 2.54 11.29
CA GLN A 283 8.61 1.37 12.16
C GLN A 283 7.42 1.50 13.10
N ALA A 284 6.97 0.37 13.64
CA ALA A 284 6.04 0.38 14.76
C ALA A 284 6.73 0.89 16.03
N ILE A 285 6.08 1.80 16.75
CA ILE A 285 6.53 2.40 18.01
C ILE A 285 5.51 2.28 19.14
N GLY A 286 4.31 1.78 18.86
CA GLY A 286 3.25 1.55 19.85
C GLY A 286 2.47 2.80 20.24
N ASN A 287 2.52 3.86 19.42
CA ASN A 287 1.78 5.10 19.69
C ASN A 287 1.34 5.78 18.38
N PRO A 288 0.04 5.69 18.02
CA PRO A 288 -0.47 6.26 16.77
C PRO A 288 -0.70 7.79 16.85
N TYR A 289 -0.43 8.42 17.99
CA TYR A 289 -0.61 9.85 18.19
C TYR A 289 0.68 10.65 18.02
N VAL A 290 1.82 10.01 17.76
CA VAL A 290 3.06 10.73 17.46
C VAL A 290 3.01 11.24 16.02
N ASN A 291 3.01 12.56 15.83
CA ASN A 291 3.13 13.18 14.50
C ASN A 291 4.59 13.15 14.02
N GLY A 292 5.02 11.99 13.54
CA GLY A 292 6.32 11.81 12.91
C GLY A 292 6.18 11.43 11.44
N VAL A 293 7.29 11.05 10.82
CA VAL A 293 7.31 10.66 9.41
C VAL A 293 6.42 9.45 9.17
N ILE A 294 5.38 9.62 8.36
CA ILE A 294 4.48 8.56 7.88
C ILE A 294 4.86 8.23 6.44
N GLU A 295 5.75 7.25 6.28
CA GLU A 295 6.30 6.89 4.97
C GLU A 295 5.27 6.19 4.06
N THR A 296 5.15 6.63 2.81
CA THR A 296 4.29 6.00 1.80
C THR A 296 4.56 4.49 1.64
N CYS A 297 5.81 4.01 1.65
CA CYS A 297 6.09 2.56 1.58
C CYS A 297 5.59 1.78 2.79
N CYS A 298 5.61 2.36 3.99
CA CYS A 298 5.04 1.74 5.18
C CYS A 298 3.53 1.49 4.98
N VAL A 299 2.81 2.51 4.49
CA VAL A 299 1.37 2.42 4.19
C VAL A 299 1.10 1.31 3.19
N VAL A 300 1.84 1.27 2.09
CA VAL A 300 1.67 0.26 1.03
C VAL A 300 1.96 -1.16 1.55
N ALA A 301 3.04 -1.34 2.31
CA ALA A 301 3.43 -2.65 2.84
C ALA A 301 2.40 -3.17 3.84
N PHE A 302 1.92 -2.32 4.75
CA PHE A 302 0.92 -2.73 5.72
C PHE A 302 -0.45 -2.99 5.09
N ASN A 303 -0.86 -2.18 4.11
CA ASN A 303 -2.07 -2.46 3.34
C ASN A 303 -1.98 -3.82 2.64
N ALA A 304 -0.83 -4.20 2.08
CA ALA A 304 -0.65 -5.51 1.46
C ALA A 304 -0.76 -6.66 2.47
N LEU A 305 -0.16 -6.49 3.65
CA LEU A 305 -0.27 -7.47 4.74
C LEU A 305 -1.71 -7.58 5.25
N ALA A 306 -2.43 -6.47 5.39
CA ALA A 306 -3.82 -6.44 5.80
C ALA A 306 -4.76 -7.13 4.78
N VAL A 307 -4.47 -7.01 3.47
CA VAL A 307 -5.15 -7.80 2.44
C VAL A 307 -4.97 -9.29 2.68
N TYR A 308 -3.73 -9.76 2.91
CA TYR A 308 -3.50 -11.19 3.19
C TYR A 308 -4.18 -11.66 4.48
N ALA A 309 -4.15 -10.85 5.55
CA ALA A 309 -4.87 -11.13 6.77
C ALA A 309 -6.39 -11.22 6.52
N TYR A 310 -6.95 -10.34 5.67
CA TYR A 310 -8.36 -10.38 5.27
C TYR A 310 -8.67 -11.65 4.48
N MET A 311 -7.79 -12.03 3.55
CA MET A 311 -7.97 -13.25 2.76
C MET A 311 -8.07 -14.50 3.64
N LEU A 312 -7.30 -14.59 4.73
CA LEU A 312 -7.32 -15.74 5.64
C LEU A 312 -8.40 -15.69 6.73
N SER A 313 -8.88 -14.50 7.10
CA SER A 313 -9.84 -14.33 8.20
C SER A 313 -11.27 -14.08 7.74
N GLY A 314 -11.45 -13.38 6.62
CA GLY A 314 -12.72 -12.79 6.21
C GLY A 314 -13.19 -11.65 7.13
N ASP A 315 -12.32 -11.14 8.01
CA ASP A 315 -12.66 -10.10 8.99
C ASP A 315 -12.89 -8.75 8.29
N ILE A 316 -14.12 -8.23 8.42
CA ILE A 316 -14.54 -6.98 7.78
C ILE A 316 -13.78 -5.75 8.32
N SER A 317 -13.28 -5.80 9.55
CA SER A 317 -12.54 -4.69 10.16
C SER A 317 -11.24 -4.39 9.40
N LEU A 318 -10.62 -5.41 8.79
CA LEU A 318 -9.45 -5.23 7.93
C LEU A 318 -9.81 -4.49 6.64
N VAL A 319 -11.00 -4.74 6.07
CA VAL A 319 -11.46 -4.03 4.87
C VAL A 319 -11.90 -2.61 5.20
N ASP A 320 -12.50 -2.38 6.37
CA ASP A 320 -12.80 -1.03 6.85
C ASP A 320 -11.53 -0.22 7.09
N PHE A 321 -10.47 -0.85 7.60
CA PHE A 321 -9.13 -0.26 7.66
C PHE A 321 -8.57 0.03 6.27
N LEU A 322 -8.60 -0.95 5.35
CA LEU A 322 -8.09 -0.77 3.99
C LEU A 322 -8.80 0.38 3.27
N GLU A 323 -10.11 0.51 3.44
CA GLU A 323 -10.89 1.64 2.93
C GLU A 323 -10.43 2.97 3.53
N ARG A 324 -10.26 3.05 4.86
CA ARG A 324 -9.76 4.26 5.53
C ARG A 324 -8.36 4.62 5.05
N SER A 325 -7.44 3.66 5.01
CA SER A 325 -6.07 3.89 4.56
C SER A 325 -6.02 4.32 3.09
N HIS A 326 -6.86 3.72 2.25
CA HIS A 326 -6.91 3.99 0.82
C HIS A 326 -7.30 5.45 0.52
N TYR A 327 -8.44 5.91 1.03
CA TYR A 327 -8.94 7.25 0.73
C TYR A 327 -8.24 8.38 1.49
N ASN A 328 -7.44 8.04 2.51
CA ASN A 328 -6.71 9.02 3.31
C ASN A 328 -5.20 8.89 3.09
N ALA A 329 -4.50 8.04 3.85
CA ALA A 329 -3.03 7.93 3.77
C ALA A 329 -2.49 7.58 2.37
N THR A 330 -3.16 6.69 1.63
CA THR A 330 -2.70 6.24 0.30
C THR A 330 -2.94 7.34 -0.74
N LEU A 331 -4.18 7.70 -1.05
CA LEU A 331 -4.46 8.74 -2.06
C LEU A 331 -3.92 10.12 -1.62
N GLY A 332 -3.95 10.42 -0.33
CA GLY A 332 -3.43 11.67 0.22
C GLY A 332 -1.92 11.81 0.25
N SER A 333 -1.17 10.73 -0.06
CA SER A 333 0.25 10.81 -0.39
C SER A 333 0.50 11.22 -1.84
N ILE A 334 -0.50 11.14 -2.73
CA ILE A 334 -0.30 11.28 -4.18
C ILE A 334 -0.69 12.68 -4.63
N SER A 335 0.21 13.33 -5.35
CA SER A 335 -0.09 14.63 -5.95
C SER A 335 -1.33 14.59 -6.85
N PRO A 336 -2.15 15.66 -6.90
CA PRO A 336 -3.32 15.72 -7.78
C PRO A 336 -2.99 15.51 -9.28
N SER A 337 -1.73 15.73 -9.67
CA SER A 337 -1.23 15.50 -11.03
C SER A 337 -0.86 14.03 -11.31
N GLY A 338 -0.72 13.20 -10.28
CA GLY A 338 -0.22 11.81 -10.37
C GLY A 338 1.26 11.68 -10.69
N ALA A 339 2.02 12.78 -10.72
CA ALA A 339 3.43 12.78 -11.14
C ALA A 339 4.41 12.41 -10.02
N TRP A 340 3.98 12.55 -8.77
CA TRP A 340 4.80 12.29 -7.59
C TRP A 340 3.93 11.91 -6.38
N SER A 341 4.55 11.28 -5.39
CA SER A 341 3.98 11.07 -4.06
C SER A 341 4.82 11.76 -3.00
N THR A 342 4.31 11.84 -1.78
CA THR A 342 5.09 12.22 -0.62
C THR A 342 5.97 11.08 -0.15
N TYR A 343 7.07 11.43 0.53
CA TYR A 343 7.72 10.47 1.41
C TYR A 343 6.94 10.42 2.71
N ASP A 344 6.89 11.56 3.40
CA ASP A 344 6.13 11.79 4.62
C ASP A 344 4.75 12.38 4.34
N THR A 345 3.69 11.73 4.84
CA THR A 345 2.32 12.26 4.82
C THR A 345 1.82 12.47 6.24
N PRO A 346 2.24 13.56 6.93
CA PRO A 346 2.00 13.71 8.35
C PRO A 346 0.51 13.94 8.66
N MET A 347 0.10 13.69 9.91
CA MET A 347 -1.27 13.99 10.37
C MET A 347 -1.53 15.50 10.38
N GLU A 348 -0.48 16.28 10.64
CA GLU A 348 -0.49 17.75 10.65
C GLU A 348 0.86 18.25 10.12
N GLY A 349 0.85 19.23 9.22
CA GLY A 349 2.08 19.77 8.65
C GLY A 349 1.96 20.12 7.18
N GLU A 350 3.00 19.80 6.42
CA GLU A 350 3.12 20.09 4.99
C GLU A 350 3.46 18.81 4.23
N LYS A 351 3.03 18.75 2.97
CA LYS A 351 3.33 17.63 2.07
C LYS A 351 4.42 18.05 1.08
N TYR A 352 5.47 17.25 1.00
CA TYR A 352 6.60 17.45 0.09
C TYR A 352 6.67 16.33 -0.92
N ALA A 353 7.02 16.65 -2.17
CA ALA A 353 7.38 15.62 -3.15
C ALA A 353 8.52 14.76 -2.59
N ASN A 354 8.38 13.45 -2.71
CA ASN A 354 9.29 12.47 -2.13
C ASN A 354 10.74 12.64 -2.59
N PHE A 355 10.98 13.01 -3.85
CA PHE A 355 12.33 13.26 -4.36
C PHE A 355 12.92 14.61 -3.90
N HIS A 356 12.13 15.53 -3.33
CA HIS A 356 12.66 16.69 -2.61
C HIS A 356 12.97 16.36 -1.16
N PHE A 357 12.12 15.57 -0.51
CA PHE A 357 12.31 15.16 0.88
C PHE A 357 13.49 14.16 1.03
N ASN A 358 13.62 13.21 0.09
CA ASN A 358 14.63 12.16 0.09
C ASN A 358 15.70 12.34 -1.00
N ASP A 359 16.15 13.57 -1.26
CA ASP A 359 17.14 13.83 -2.31
C ASP A 359 18.50 13.14 -2.06
N PHE A 360 18.81 12.74 -0.82
CA PHE A 360 20.00 11.94 -0.53
C PHE A 360 20.01 10.57 -1.27
N GLN A 361 18.84 10.09 -1.70
CA GLN A 361 18.71 8.86 -2.49
C GLN A 361 18.93 9.09 -3.99
N SER A 362 18.91 10.33 -4.46
CA SER A 362 19.16 10.67 -5.85
C SER A 362 20.56 10.20 -6.28
N ARG A 363 20.67 9.66 -7.50
CA ARG A 363 21.94 9.23 -8.09
C ARG A 363 22.07 9.70 -9.54
N PRO A 364 23.29 9.82 -10.09
CA PRO A 364 23.48 10.13 -11.50
C PRO A 364 22.70 9.16 -12.40
N GLY A 365 21.81 9.72 -13.23
CA GLY A 365 20.91 8.95 -14.10
C GLY A 365 19.63 8.44 -13.42
N SER A 366 19.39 8.73 -12.15
CA SER A 366 18.12 8.48 -11.44
C SER A 366 17.83 9.60 -10.43
N PRO A 367 17.61 10.84 -10.88
CA PRO A 367 17.44 12.00 -10.01
C PRO A 367 16.12 12.00 -9.23
N MET A 368 15.16 11.12 -9.57
CA MET A 368 13.85 11.07 -8.94
C MET A 368 13.56 9.71 -8.27
N LEU A 369 14.50 8.76 -8.28
CA LEU A 369 14.25 7.44 -7.73
C LEU A 369 14.51 7.39 -6.22
N ASN A 370 13.50 6.90 -5.52
CA ASN A 370 13.55 6.41 -4.15
C ASN A 370 12.45 5.33 -4.04
N CYS A 371 12.40 4.63 -2.90
CA CYS A 371 11.42 3.57 -2.64
C CYS A 371 9.97 4.03 -2.90
N CYS A 372 9.59 5.21 -2.40
CA CYS A 372 8.23 5.74 -2.55
C CYS A 372 7.90 6.05 -4.02
N SER A 373 8.84 6.61 -4.78
CA SER A 373 8.65 6.95 -6.20
C SER A 373 8.14 5.76 -6.99
N VAL A 374 8.76 4.59 -6.81
CA VAL A 374 8.43 3.40 -7.59
C VAL A 374 7.34 2.53 -6.97
N ASN A 375 6.81 2.90 -5.79
CA ASN A 375 5.86 2.08 -5.03
C ASN A 375 4.49 2.75 -4.81
N PHE A 376 4.36 4.08 -4.94
CA PHE A 376 3.07 4.75 -4.72
C PHE A 376 2.00 4.32 -5.73
N GLY A 377 2.39 3.95 -6.96
CA GLY A 377 1.48 3.42 -7.98
C GLY A 377 0.83 2.10 -7.54
N ARG A 378 1.61 1.20 -6.93
CA ARG A 378 1.08 -0.01 -6.27
C ARG A 378 0.06 0.37 -5.21
N GLY A 379 0.41 1.30 -4.31
CA GLY A 379 -0.49 1.77 -3.25
C GLY A 379 -1.86 2.19 -3.77
N ALA A 380 -1.88 3.11 -4.74
CA ALA A 380 -3.10 3.61 -5.35
C ALA A 380 -3.96 2.50 -5.95
N ALA A 381 -3.35 1.49 -6.56
CA ALA A 381 -4.07 0.50 -7.35
C ALA A 381 -4.35 -0.83 -6.63
N GLN A 382 -3.82 -1.01 -5.40
CA GLN A 382 -3.99 -2.23 -4.60
C GLN A 382 -5.43 -2.48 -4.15
N ILE A 383 -6.33 -1.50 -4.29
CA ILE A 383 -7.78 -1.72 -4.15
C ILE A 383 -8.30 -2.89 -4.99
N SER A 384 -7.63 -3.22 -6.11
CA SER A 384 -7.94 -4.40 -6.93
C SER A 384 -7.92 -5.71 -6.15
N ASP A 385 -7.05 -5.86 -5.15
CA ASP A 385 -6.88 -7.12 -4.43
C ASP A 385 -8.02 -7.41 -3.46
N TRP A 386 -8.78 -6.39 -3.05
CA TRP A 386 -9.85 -6.54 -2.06
C TRP A 386 -11.20 -5.99 -2.52
N ALA A 387 -11.29 -5.24 -3.62
CA ALA A 387 -12.54 -4.67 -4.13
C ALA A 387 -13.61 -5.73 -4.39
N VAL A 388 -13.23 -6.84 -5.04
CA VAL A 388 -14.10 -7.99 -5.29
C VAL A 388 -13.33 -9.26 -4.95
N VAL A 389 -13.88 -10.09 -4.07
CA VAL A 389 -13.29 -11.37 -3.67
C VAL A 389 -14.33 -12.48 -3.71
N LEU A 390 -13.88 -13.74 -3.68
CA LEU A 390 -14.73 -14.91 -3.69
C LEU A 390 -14.65 -15.68 -2.36
N LYS A 391 -15.75 -16.35 -2.00
CA LYS A 391 -15.76 -17.38 -0.95
C LYS A 391 -16.75 -18.47 -1.33
N GLY A 392 -16.24 -19.65 -1.69
CA GLY A 392 -17.07 -20.68 -2.32
C GLY A 392 -17.74 -20.12 -3.57
N ASP A 393 -19.06 -20.22 -3.65
CA ASP A 393 -19.85 -19.68 -4.77
C ASP A 393 -20.33 -18.22 -4.58
N GLY A 394 -19.95 -17.56 -3.48
CA GLY A 394 -20.32 -16.17 -3.20
C GLY A 394 -19.34 -15.16 -3.80
N ILE A 395 -19.88 -14.07 -4.37
CA ILE A 395 -19.13 -12.90 -4.83
C ILE A 395 -19.25 -11.82 -3.75
N TYR A 396 -18.13 -11.30 -3.26
CA TYR A 396 -18.08 -10.31 -2.20
C TYR A 396 -17.60 -8.97 -2.74
N LEU A 397 -18.46 -7.95 -2.70
CA LEU A 397 -18.15 -6.57 -3.09
C LEU A 397 -17.77 -5.74 -1.86
N ASN A 398 -16.57 -5.16 -1.90
CA ASN A 398 -16.03 -4.34 -0.83
C ASN A 398 -15.82 -2.88 -1.23
N ALA A 399 -15.58 -2.57 -2.51
CA ALA A 399 -15.31 -1.20 -2.97
C ALA A 399 -16.55 -0.59 -3.64
N PHE A 400 -16.75 0.71 -3.44
CA PHE A 400 -17.97 1.40 -3.90
C PHE A 400 -17.74 2.51 -4.92
N GLU A 401 -16.50 2.66 -5.41
CA GLU A 401 -16.21 3.59 -6.51
C GLU A 401 -16.97 3.20 -7.78
N LYS A 402 -17.20 4.19 -8.65
CA LYS A 402 -17.75 3.94 -9.98
C LYS A 402 -16.83 3.02 -10.79
N ALA A 403 -17.19 1.75 -10.91
CA ALA A 403 -16.36 0.75 -11.56
C ALA A 403 -17.20 -0.38 -12.17
N VAL A 404 -16.64 -1.03 -13.19
CA VAL A 404 -17.16 -2.28 -13.73
C VAL A 404 -16.11 -3.37 -13.55
N TYR A 405 -16.50 -4.45 -12.87
CA TYR A 405 -15.69 -5.64 -12.63
C TYR A 405 -16.19 -6.76 -13.52
N ARG A 406 -15.29 -7.36 -14.32
CA ARG A 406 -15.59 -8.50 -15.18
C ARG A 406 -14.67 -9.66 -14.87
N PHE A 407 -15.24 -10.85 -14.72
CA PHE A 407 -14.52 -12.08 -14.46
C PHE A 407 -15.40 -13.27 -14.83
N ASP A 408 -14.82 -14.28 -15.49
CA ASP A 408 -15.57 -15.41 -16.04
C ASP A 408 -16.77 -14.94 -16.88
N GLU A 409 -17.99 -15.38 -16.56
CA GLU A 409 -19.25 -14.97 -17.19
C GLU A 409 -20.00 -13.89 -16.38
N ASN A 410 -19.32 -13.21 -15.45
CA ASN A 410 -19.91 -12.29 -14.48
C ASN A 410 -19.51 -10.84 -14.77
N GLU A 411 -20.46 -9.93 -14.61
CA GLU A 411 -20.26 -8.48 -14.61
C GLU A 411 -20.92 -7.87 -13.37
N LEU A 412 -20.13 -7.14 -12.58
CA LEU A 412 -20.57 -6.38 -11.42
C LEU A 412 -20.25 -4.91 -11.67
N SER A 413 -21.28 -4.07 -11.70
CA SER A 413 -21.12 -2.62 -11.88
C SER A 413 -21.52 -1.88 -10.62
N VAL A 414 -20.71 -0.90 -10.24
CA VAL A 414 -21.03 0.09 -9.21
C VAL A 414 -21.05 1.46 -9.86
N ASP A 415 -22.08 2.26 -9.57
CA ASP A 415 -22.24 3.62 -10.08
C ASP A 415 -22.61 4.57 -8.94
N GLY A 416 -22.13 5.81 -9.02
CA GLY A 416 -22.22 6.79 -7.95
C GLY A 416 -20.96 7.65 -7.89
N ASN A 417 -20.90 8.55 -6.92
CA ASN A 417 -19.75 9.44 -6.68
C ASN A 417 -19.12 9.18 -5.31
N TYR A 418 -19.07 7.92 -4.90
CA TYR A 418 -18.36 7.50 -3.69
C TYR A 418 -16.85 7.73 -3.86
N PRO A 419 -16.13 8.21 -2.84
CA PRO A 419 -16.59 8.45 -1.46
C PRO A 419 -17.14 9.86 -1.19
N CYS A 420 -17.16 10.77 -2.16
CA CYS A 420 -17.63 12.15 -1.96
C CYS A 420 -19.15 12.21 -1.71
N GLU A 421 -19.91 11.29 -2.27
CA GLU A 421 -21.35 11.10 -2.05
C GLU A 421 -21.66 9.76 -1.38
N ASN A 422 -22.79 9.69 -0.68
CA ASN A 422 -23.17 8.53 0.12
C ASN A 422 -24.09 7.53 -0.60
N LYS A 423 -24.39 7.76 -1.88
CA LYS A 423 -25.32 6.92 -2.66
C LYS A 423 -24.58 6.16 -3.73
N VAL A 424 -24.80 4.84 -3.76
CA VAL A 424 -24.28 3.97 -4.81
C VAL A 424 -25.36 3.05 -5.35
N ARG A 425 -25.29 2.77 -6.64
CA ARG A 425 -26.10 1.77 -7.34
C ARG A 425 -25.21 0.61 -7.73
N ILE A 426 -25.66 -0.60 -7.43
CA ILE A 426 -24.95 -1.84 -7.69
C ILE A 426 -25.84 -2.69 -8.59
N ARG A 427 -25.26 -3.22 -9.66
CA ARG A 427 -25.92 -4.20 -10.53
C ARG A 427 -25.00 -5.38 -10.74
N PHE A 428 -25.56 -6.57 -10.62
CA PHE A 428 -24.85 -7.81 -10.89
C PHE A 428 -25.56 -8.59 -12.00
N SER A 429 -24.85 -8.82 -13.10
CA SER A 429 -25.27 -9.64 -14.23
C SER A 429 -24.34 -10.84 -14.32
N GLY A 430 -24.88 -12.05 -14.21
CA GLY A 430 -24.09 -13.28 -14.22
C GLY A 430 -24.98 -14.50 -14.06
N ARG A 431 -24.38 -15.65 -13.77
CA ARG A 431 -25.15 -16.90 -13.59
C ARG A 431 -26.11 -16.79 -12.39
N ALA A 432 -27.35 -17.26 -12.58
CA ALA A 432 -28.43 -17.12 -11.61
C ALA A 432 -28.19 -17.87 -10.28
N ASP A 433 -27.24 -18.80 -10.23
CA ASP A 433 -26.88 -19.58 -9.05
C ASP A 433 -25.87 -18.87 -8.13
N LYS A 434 -25.26 -17.76 -8.57
CA LYS A 434 -24.31 -16.99 -7.76
C LYS A 434 -25.03 -16.01 -6.83
N LYS A 435 -24.45 -15.83 -5.64
CA LYS A 435 -24.92 -14.86 -4.62
C LYS A 435 -23.98 -13.66 -4.55
N LEU A 436 -24.54 -12.46 -4.45
CA LEU A 436 -23.78 -11.24 -4.20
C LEU A 436 -23.85 -10.90 -2.72
N PHE A 437 -22.69 -10.72 -2.10
CA PHE A 437 -22.50 -10.26 -0.74
C PHE A 437 -21.89 -8.86 -0.81
N VAL A 438 -22.59 -7.86 -0.33
CA VAL A 438 -22.08 -6.47 -0.34
C VAL A 438 -21.69 -6.08 1.08
N ARG A 439 -20.46 -5.60 1.24
CA ARG A 439 -19.98 -5.09 2.53
C ARG A 439 -20.87 -3.93 2.98
N ILE A 440 -21.31 -3.95 4.23
CA ILE A 440 -21.87 -2.77 4.89
C ILE A 440 -20.82 -2.28 5.89
N PRO A 441 -20.14 -1.16 5.61
CA PRO A 441 -19.00 -0.72 6.41
C PRO A 441 -19.37 -0.54 7.89
N SER A 442 -18.48 -0.89 8.82
CA SER A 442 -18.79 -0.83 10.27
C SER A 442 -19.06 0.60 10.76
N TRP A 443 -18.56 1.61 10.05
CA TRP A 443 -18.82 3.01 10.34
C TRP A 443 -20.22 3.49 9.92
N SER A 444 -20.89 2.80 8.99
CA SER A 444 -22.16 3.24 8.40
C SER A 444 -23.36 2.68 9.16
N LYS A 445 -23.66 3.25 10.34
CA LYS A 445 -24.64 2.70 11.30
C LYS A 445 -26.08 2.68 10.79
N ASN A 446 -26.48 3.67 9.99
CA ASN A 446 -27.85 3.81 9.49
C ASN A 446 -27.91 3.66 7.96
N THR A 447 -27.40 2.54 7.44
CA THR A 447 -27.41 2.28 5.99
C THR A 447 -28.81 1.90 5.51
N LEU A 448 -29.31 2.61 4.50
CA LEU A 448 -30.57 2.27 3.83
C LEU A 448 -30.25 1.54 2.52
N CYS A 449 -30.86 0.37 2.35
CA CYS A 449 -30.85 -0.39 1.12
C CYS A 449 -32.19 -0.26 0.40
N ASN A 450 -32.17 -0.20 -0.91
CA ASN A 450 -33.34 -0.29 -1.77
C ASN A 450 -33.10 -1.35 -2.85
N VAL A 451 -33.94 -2.38 -2.87
CA VAL A 451 -33.94 -3.43 -3.90
C VAL A 451 -35.29 -3.38 -4.63
N ASP A 452 -35.26 -3.08 -5.92
CA ASP A 452 -36.46 -2.95 -6.78
C ASP A 452 -37.59 -2.08 -6.18
N GLY A 453 -37.25 -1.01 -5.48
CA GLY A 453 -38.19 -0.08 -4.85
C GLY A 453 -38.52 -0.38 -3.39
N VAL A 454 -38.13 -1.54 -2.86
CA VAL A 454 -38.35 -1.92 -1.46
C VAL A 454 -37.18 -1.45 -0.60
N LYS A 455 -37.46 -0.53 0.33
CA LYS A 455 -36.46 0.00 1.26
C LYS A 455 -36.36 -0.84 2.52
N THR A 456 -35.15 -1.23 2.90
CA THR A 456 -34.84 -1.97 4.14
C THR A 456 -33.56 -1.42 4.78
N ALA A 457 -33.50 -1.43 6.10
CA ALA A 457 -32.25 -1.19 6.81
C ALA A 457 -31.34 -2.42 6.69
N VAL A 458 -30.03 -2.21 6.65
CA VAL A 458 -29.01 -3.27 6.68
C VAL A 458 -28.00 -3.00 7.79
N ASN A 459 -27.50 -4.07 8.41
CA ASN A 459 -26.63 -3.96 9.58
C ASN A 459 -25.21 -3.55 9.20
N ALA A 460 -24.62 -2.63 9.96
CA ALA A 460 -23.22 -2.26 9.83
C ALA A 460 -22.28 -3.39 10.30
N GLY A 461 -21.13 -3.54 9.64
CA GLY A 461 -20.12 -4.53 10.03
C GLY A 461 -20.47 -5.95 9.57
N GLU A 462 -21.31 -6.07 8.54
CA GLU A 462 -21.74 -7.35 7.98
C GLU A 462 -21.65 -7.33 6.44
N TYR A 463 -21.75 -8.51 5.83
CA TYR A 463 -22.00 -8.64 4.40
C TYR A 463 -23.49 -8.89 4.17
N ALA A 464 -24.18 -7.92 3.57
CA ALA A 464 -25.58 -8.08 3.19
C ALA A 464 -25.68 -8.95 1.93
N GLU A 465 -26.50 -9.99 2.00
CA GLU A 465 -26.76 -10.91 0.87
C GLU A 465 -27.83 -10.33 -0.05
N PHE A 466 -27.56 -10.34 -1.35
CA PHE A 466 -28.48 -9.93 -2.40
C PHE A 466 -28.54 -10.98 -3.52
N PRO A 467 -29.74 -11.21 -4.10
CA PRO A 467 -29.89 -12.10 -5.24
C PRO A 467 -29.29 -11.49 -6.51
N ALA A 468 -28.83 -12.34 -7.41
CA ALA A 468 -28.35 -11.90 -8.72
C ALA A 468 -29.44 -11.26 -9.58
N GLY A 469 -29.02 -10.39 -10.51
CA GLY A 469 -29.91 -9.79 -11.52
C GLY A 469 -30.79 -8.64 -11.02
N ARG A 470 -30.66 -8.21 -9.76
CA ARG A 470 -31.40 -7.07 -9.21
C ARG A 470 -30.53 -5.83 -9.13
N GLU A 471 -31.17 -4.67 -9.28
CA GLU A 471 -30.53 -3.40 -8.97
C GLU A 471 -30.66 -3.12 -7.47
N ILE A 472 -29.53 -2.82 -6.83
CA ILE A 472 -29.43 -2.49 -5.42
C ILE A 472 -28.97 -1.05 -5.32
N SER A 473 -29.69 -0.20 -4.59
CA SER A 473 -29.19 1.12 -4.20
C SER A 473 -28.88 1.11 -2.71
N LEU A 474 -27.68 1.59 -2.34
CA LEU A 474 -27.29 1.81 -0.96
C LEU A 474 -27.14 3.30 -0.71
N GLU A 475 -27.64 3.75 0.44
CA GLU A 475 -27.41 5.09 1.00
C GLU A 475 -26.70 4.92 2.34
N PHE A 476 -25.40 5.22 2.36
CA PHE A 476 -24.55 5.12 3.54
C PHE A 476 -24.79 6.27 4.52
N ASP A 477 -24.52 6.01 5.79
CA ASP A 477 -24.63 7.00 6.86
C ASP A 477 -23.42 7.94 6.86
N TYR A 478 -23.60 9.13 6.30
CA TYR A 478 -22.59 10.19 6.24
C TYR A 478 -22.73 11.20 7.37
N THR A 479 -23.34 10.80 8.50
CA THR A 479 -23.30 11.59 9.72
C THR A 479 -21.85 11.79 10.16
N PRO A 480 -21.43 13.03 10.51
CA PRO A 480 -20.07 13.28 10.99
C PRO A 480 -19.71 12.37 12.17
N ARG A 481 -18.55 11.73 12.09
CA ARG A 481 -17.99 10.89 13.13
C ARG A 481 -16.79 11.58 13.76
N PHE A 482 -16.66 11.45 15.07
CA PHE A 482 -15.59 12.07 15.85
C PHE A 482 -14.78 10.97 16.52
N GLU A 483 -13.47 11.01 16.31
CA GLU A 483 -12.51 10.12 16.98
C GLU A 483 -11.67 10.98 17.93
N LYS A 484 -11.70 10.65 19.22
CA LYS A 484 -11.01 11.41 20.25
C LYS A 484 -9.51 11.14 20.19
N GLY A 485 -8.71 12.19 20.33
CA GLY A 485 -7.25 12.07 20.43
C GLY A 485 -6.79 11.39 21.71
N GLY A 486 -5.61 10.77 21.64
CA GLY A 486 -4.87 10.27 22.80
C GLY A 486 -4.14 11.40 23.53
N ASP A 487 -3.18 11.05 24.38
CA ASP A 487 -2.52 12.02 25.28
C ASP A 487 -1.86 13.20 24.54
N LEU A 488 -1.25 12.95 23.37
CA LEU A 488 -0.61 14.00 22.54
C LEU A 488 -1.62 14.92 21.84
N TYR A 489 -2.87 14.47 21.73
CA TYR A 489 -3.99 15.18 21.12
C TYR A 489 -5.16 15.30 22.10
N LYS A 490 -4.83 15.52 23.38
CA LYS A 490 -5.82 15.60 24.45
C LYS A 490 -6.87 16.67 24.13
N ASP A 491 -8.13 16.31 24.32
CA ASP A 491 -9.31 17.16 24.08
C ASP A 491 -9.50 17.61 22.61
N LYS A 492 -8.75 17.01 21.67
CA LYS A 492 -8.94 17.19 20.23
C LYS A 492 -9.65 16.00 19.61
N TYR A 493 -10.22 16.24 18.42
CA TYR A 493 -10.96 15.24 17.66
C TYR A 493 -10.54 15.23 16.19
N SER A 494 -10.37 14.04 15.64
CA SER A 494 -10.40 13.83 14.19
C SER A 494 -11.85 13.68 13.74
N VAL A 495 -12.20 14.26 12.59
CA VAL A 495 -13.57 14.25 12.07
C VAL A 495 -13.62 13.49 10.74
N TYR A 496 -14.59 12.59 10.59
CA TYR A 496 -14.80 11.83 9.37
C TYR A 496 -16.22 12.02 8.81
N ILE A 497 -16.33 12.10 7.49
CA ILE A 497 -17.58 11.81 6.77
C ILE A 497 -17.43 10.50 6.03
N GLY A 498 -18.29 9.53 6.34
CA GLY A 498 -18.03 8.16 5.92
C GLY A 498 -16.68 7.70 6.45
N ASN A 499 -15.76 7.36 5.55
CA ASN A 499 -14.36 7.04 5.86
C ASN A 499 -13.34 8.12 5.44
N ILE A 500 -13.81 9.29 5.03
CA ILE A 500 -12.96 10.42 4.62
C ILE A 500 -12.61 11.27 5.83
N LEU A 501 -11.32 11.34 6.17
CA LEU A 501 -10.78 12.24 7.19
C LEU A 501 -10.85 13.66 6.67
N LEU A 502 -11.36 14.56 7.51
CA LEU A 502 -11.37 15.99 7.23
C LEU A 502 -10.15 16.67 7.85
N ALA A 503 -9.67 17.71 7.19
CA ALA A 503 -8.56 18.54 7.63
C ALA A 503 -8.93 20.02 7.53
N TYR A 504 -8.40 20.80 8.46
CA TYR A 504 -8.36 22.24 8.36
C TYR A 504 -7.11 22.62 7.55
N ASP A 505 -7.30 23.11 6.33
CA ASP A 505 -6.23 23.65 5.48
C ASP A 505 -6.18 25.17 5.60
N LEU A 506 -4.99 25.72 5.85
CA LEU A 506 -4.81 27.15 6.03
C LEU A 506 -5.17 27.96 4.78
N THR A 507 -4.90 27.41 3.59
CA THR A 507 -5.17 28.06 2.29
C THR A 507 -6.67 28.25 2.07
N ASP A 508 -7.46 27.23 2.38
CA ASP A 508 -8.92 27.25 2.23
C ASP A 508 -9.62 28.13 3.27
N ASN A 509 -8.93 28.45 4.36
CA ASN A 509 -9.41 29.23 5.50
C ASN A 509 -8.68 30.57 5.67
N ALA A 510 -8.21 31.18 4.57
CA ALA A 510 -7.50 32.46 4.59
C ALA A 510 -8.29 33.60 5.28
N SER A 511 -9.62 33.55 5.31
CA SER A 511 -10.45 34.51 6.06
C SER A 511 -10.24 34.46 7.58
N PHE A 512 -9.69 33.37 8.10
CA PHE A 512 -9.32 33.19 9.50
C PHE A 512 -7.82 33.47 9.74
N ALA A 513 -7.11 34.03 8.75
CA ALA A 513 -5.68 34.33 8.86
C ALA A 513 -5.36 35.29 10.02
N GLU A 514 -6.26 36.21 10.40
CA GLU A 514 -6.06 37.10 11.55
C GLU A 514 -5.95 36.36 12.89
N ASN A 515 -6.51 35.15 12.98
CA ASN A 515 -6.37 34.27 14.14
C ASN A 515 -5.01 33.57 14.17
N ASN A 516 -4.35 33.45 13.01
CA ASN A 516 -3.03 32.85 12.89
C ASN A 516 -1.96 33.90 13.21
N GLY A 517 -1.12 33.61 14.20
CA GLY A 517 0.08 34.41 14.44
C GLY A 517 1.26 33.86 13.64
N GLY A 518 2.39 34.58 13.68
CA GLY A 518 3.68 33.97 13.39
C GLY A 518 4.52 34.63 12.30
N SER A 519 5.83 34.43 12.41
CA SER A 519 6.83 34.69 11.37
C SER A 519 7.83 33.53 11.28
N GLY A 520 7.42 32.34 11.74
CA GLY A 520 8.24 31.13 11.73
C GLY A 520 8.78 30.83 10.34
N PHE A 521 10.03 30.38 10.28
CA PHE A 521 10.72 30.09 9.03
C PHE A 521 10.60 28.62 8.66
N THR A 522 10.63 27.75 9.67
CA THR A 522 10.51 26.29 9.49
C THR A 522 9.05 25.84 9.46
N ALA A 523 8.80 24.64 8.94
CA ALA A 523 7.47 24.02 8.98
C ALA A 523 6.98 23.80 10.43
N GLU A 524 7.87 23.38 11.32
CA GLU A 524 7.58 23.12 12.73
C GLU A 524 7.17 24.40 13.47
N GLU A 525 7.92 25.48 13.30
CA GLU A 525 7.58 26.79 13.87
C GLU A 525 6.22 27.26 13.38
N ARG A 526 5.99 27.27 12.06
CA ARG A 526 4.72 27.72 11.47
C ARG A 526 3.54 26.84 11.92
N LEU A 527 3.72 25.52 12.05
CA LEU A 527 2.69 24.60 12.53
C LEU A 527 2.34 24.86 14.01
N SER A 528 3.34 25.18 14.83
CA SER A 528 3.15 25.52 16.24
C SER A 528 2.42 26.87 16.42
N GLU A 529 2.63 27.81 15.51
CA GLU A 529 1.99 29.13 15.50
C GLU A 529 0.57 29.11 14.92
N MET A 530 0.25 28.11 14.09
CA MET A 530 -1.05 27.93 13.45
C MET A 530 -2.17 27.68 14.48
N LYS A 531 -3.15 28.59 14.52
CA LYS A 531 -4.30 28.53 15.44
C LYS A 531 -5.57 28.24 14.66
N LEU A 532 -6.35 27.30 15.19
CA LEU A 532 -7.66 26.98 14.64
C LEU A 532 -8.72 27.86 15.31
N PRO A 533 -9.76 28.28 14.58
CA PRO A 533 -10.96 28.82 15.20
C PRO A 533 -11.60 27.77 16.12
N GLU A 534 -12.21 28.22 17.22
CA GLU A 534 -12.94 27.34 18.13
C GLU A 534 -14.13 26.72 17.38
N LEU A 535 -14.22 25.38 17.43
CA LEU A 535 -15.30 24.62 16.83
C LEU A 535 -16.16 23.99 17.92
N SER A 536 -17.43 23.78 17.64
CA SER A 536 -18.35 23.02 18.48
C SER A 536 -18.90 21.80 17.75
N PHE A 537 -19.36 20.79 18.49
CA PHE A 537 -20.05 19.64 17.87
C PHE A 537 -21.30 20.06 17.05
N ASP A 538 -21.93 21.18 17.41
CA ASP A 538 -23.11 21.72 16.74
C ASP A 538 -22.83 22.35 15.38
N ASP A 539 -21.57 22.77 15.12
CA ASP A 539 -21.14 23.30 13.83
C ASP A 539 -21.20 22.27 12.71
N PHE A 540 -21.05 20.99 13.05
CA PHE A 540 -21.08 19.87 12.12
C PHE A 540 -22.51 19.40 11.80
N LYS A 541 -23.52 19.83 12.57
CA LYS A 541 -24.93 19.51 12.31
C LYS A 541 -25.44 20.29 11.10
N ASN A 542 -25.96 19.58 10.09
CA ASN A 542 -26.48 20.15 8.84
C ASN A 542 -25.45 21.03 8.09
N CYS A 543 -24.17 20.72 8.20
CA CYS A 543 -23.12 21.39 7.44
C CYS A 543 -23.32 21.23 5.93
N ASN A 544 -22.91 22.24 5.16
CA ASN A 544 -22.99 22.18 3.70
C ASN A 544 -21.84 21.32 3.18
N LYS A 545 -22.19 20.21 2.52
CA LYS A 545 -21.24 19.28 1.89
C LYS A 545 -21.26 19.51 0.39
N LYS A 546 -20.11 19.81 -0.19
CA LYS A 546 -19.94 19.95 -1.64
C LYS A 546 -18.88 18.96 -2.12
N ALA A 547 -19.22 18.19 -3.14
CA ALA A 547 -18.27 17.44 -3.94
C ALA A 547 -17.89 18.28 -5.17
N ASP A 548 -16.61 18.54 -5.39
CA ASP A 548 -16.11 19.28 -6.55
C ASP A 548 -14.83 18.61 -7.06
N ASN A 549 -14.84 18.08 -8.28
CA ASN A 549 -13.70 17.39 -8.89
C ASN A 549 -13.00 16.36 -7.96
N ASP A 550 -13.78 15.51 -7.29
CA ASP A 550 -13.33 14.49 -6.33
C ASP A 550 -12.84 14.99 -4.98
N THR A 551 -12.92 16.31 -4.75
CA THR A 551 -12.68 16.91 -3.45
C THR A 551 -13.98 17.00 -2.67
N LEU A 552 -13.98 16.50 -1.44
CA LEU A 552 -15.04 16.73 -0.48
C LEU A 552 -14.69 17.96 0.36
N VAL A 553 -15.52 19.00 0.27
CA VAL A 553 -15.42 20.21 1.11
C VAL A 553 -16.66 20.34 1.96
N ILE A 554 -16.47 20.64 3.24
CA ILE A 554 -17.52 20.93 4.20
C ILE A 554 -17.38 22.36 4.67
N THR A 555 -18.45 23.14 4.54
CA THR A 555 -18.54 24.46 5.15
C THR A 555 -19.39 24.38 6.41
N LEU A 556 -18.77 24.67 7.55
CA LEU A 556 -19.41 24.74 8.87
C LEU A 556 -20.23 26.02 9.00
N LYS A 557 -21.14 26.07 10.00
CA LYS A 557 -22.03 27.22 10.22
C LYS A 557 -21.28 28.52 10.53
N ASN A 558 -20.14 28.41 11.22
CA ASN A 558 -19.26 29.54 11.52
C ASN A 558 -18.39 29.98 10.32
N GLY A 559 -18.56 29.36 9.14
CA GLY A 559 -17.84 29.71 7.91
C GLY A 559 -16.52 28.96 7.69
N VAL A 560 -16.06 28.18 8.67
CA VAL A 560 -14.86 27.35 8.55
C VAL A 560 -15.06 26.29 7.47
N LYS A 561 -14.05 26.10 6.63
CA LYS A 561 -14.03 25.06 5.60
C LYS A 561 -13.11 23.94 6.04
N LEU A 562 -13.61 22.71 5.95
CA LEU A 562 -12.79 21.51 6.09
C LEU A 562 -12.76 20.79 4.75
N VAL A 563 -11.58 20.37 4.34
CA VAL A 563 -11.34 19.63 3.10
C VAL A 563 -10.97 18.19 3.44
N ASP A 564 -11.20 17.24 2.54
CA ASP A 564 -10.68 15.90 2.72
C ASP A 564 -9.14 15.88 2.83
N PHE A 565 -8.63 14.92 3.59
CA PHE A 565 -7.20 14.76 3.83
C PHE A 565 -6.41 14.48 2.54
N CYS A 566 -7.04 13.92 1.51
CA CYS A 566 -6.39 13.65 0.23
C CYS A 566 -5.91 14.95 -0.42
N HIS A 567 -6.72 16.01 -0.37
CA HIS A 567 -6.42 17.31 -0.96
C HIS A 567 -5.76 18.31 0.01
N ALA A 568 -5.88 18.10 1.32
CA ALA A 568 -5.22 18.94 2.32
C ALA A 568 -3.69 19.04 2.11
N GLY A 569 -3.17 20.25 2.19
CA GLY A 569 -1.75 20.59 2.05
C GLY A 569 -1.20 20.51 0.63
N MET A 570 -1.98 20.06 -0.36
CA MET A 570 -1.48 19.83 -1.73
C MET A 570 -1.15 21.11 -2.49
N THR A 571 -1.63 22.26 -2.03
CA THR A 571 -1.29 23.59 -2.55
C THR A 571 -0.04 24.19 -1.90
N GLY A 572 0.58 23.49 -0.95
CA GLY A 572 1.72 23.95 -0.16
C GLY A 572 1.36 24.65 1.17
N GLY A 573 0.07 24.68 1.52
CA GLY A 573 -0.39 25.21 2.81
C GLY A 573 -0.20 24.21 3.96
N LEU A 574 -0.14 24.75 5.18
CA LEU A 574 -0.22 23.95 6.40
C LEU A 574 -1.63 23.42 6.62
N TYR A 575 -1.72 22.20 7.18
CA TYR A 575 -2.99 21.62 7.57
C TYR A 575 -2.91 20.94 8.96
N LYS A 576 -4.08 20.79 9.60
CA LYS A 576 -4.27 19.98 10.80
C LYS A 576 -5.47 19.04 10.67
N THR A 577 -5.35 17.82 11.19
CA THR A 577 -6.44 16.83 11.23
C THR A 577 -7.00 16.61 12.63
N TRP A 578 -6.29 17.05 13.67
CA TRP A 578 -6.77 17.04 15.04
C TRP A 578 -7.29 18.44 15.42
N LEU A 579 -8.61 18.54 15.51
CA LEU A 579 -9.31 19.82 15.67
C LEU A 579 -9.70 20.03 17.13
N ASP A 580 -9.61 21.27 17.60
CA ASP A 580 -10.14 21.68 18.91
C ASP A 580 -11.66 21.84 18.81
N ILE A 581 -12.42 20.89 19.40
CA ILE A 581 -13.89 20.85 19.35
C ILE A 581 -14.45 20.79 20.77
N ALA A 582 -15.23 21.80 21.15
CA ALA A 582 -15.83 21.97 22.48
C ALA A 582 -17.33 21.56 22.54
#